data_AF-A0A6S7LSU9-F1
#
_entry.id   AF-A0A6S7LSU9-F1
#
_cell.length_a   1.000
_cell.length_b   1.000
_cell.length_c   1.000
_cell.angle_alpha   90.00
_cell.angle_beta   90.00
_cell.angle_gamma   90.00
#
_symmetry.space_group_name_H-M   'P 1'
#
loop_
_entity.id
_entity.type
_entity.pdbx_description
1 polymer ?
#
loop_
_entity_poly.entity_id
_entity_poly.type
_entity_poly.pdbx_seq_one_letter_code
_entity_poly.pdbx_strand_id
1 'polypeptide(L)'
;MEVDEVFEIDSTDPKKTTDAIPDEIWNMFPSKGTYLKNIIKFSGYETIDSVLKLKSKDEIEKMFSFVKTMADIVEEKDAMFGIFSKCPEKVMLLPGLEPVLTKFLDAVEKLKSERSSKKIPNDSAKKITMTKPTSSCPPLSVSEIHKRMLNWIHNQPEAKEKLAQVGLKPVDSFKITELKDSRDCHYVCKVCQVKIALPTTNKGAVSISNAQRHVTKRCWLNPNRSYSPIPQKVAKIDSFLGEIVSTHNEDDSGECKKLATARWFCRDYRKQRALMNASALPGQRKITDYFENTISDFVDQNYQIKENINTLCGNKKSASVRPILRKIFENAERNSMKESSKGHRHDETIKKFATSLFCLVGRAAYEMVQVNIGCGLPAVATLHRTIACKKKIKEGEFRFDELANHLKEWKAPKYVHIHLDDTRIINKVEYDPVTDRFVGFCLPLKDGIPCVEEFVLHTFEELETVYNTKTTVSYAHCIVAQPVSSDAPSFVLFVLGTDSKYNHKVVEERWKKIETELRKRNIFVVSSGADGAGPFLKAM
;
A
#
# COMPACT_ATOMS: atom_id res chain seq x y z
N MET A 1 38.84 -46.42 -38.42
CA MET A 1 37.57 -46.12 -39.11
C MET A 1 36.76 -45.33 -38.12
N GLU A 2 36.79 -44.00 -38.22
CA GLU A 2 35.72 -43.19 -38.85
C GLU A 2 34.65 -42.86 -37.79
N VAL A 3 34.22 -41.62 -37.49
CA VAL A 3 34.51 -40.24 -37.94
C VAL A 3 34.15 -39.35 -36.74
N ASP A 4 35.02 -38.40 -36.36
CA ASP A 4 34.66 -37.31 -35.45
C ASP A 4 33.98 -36.19 -36.26
N GLU A 5 32.65 -36.06 -36.13
CA GLU A 5 31.91 -34.90 -36.64
C GLU A 5 31.88 -33.80 -35.58
N VAL A 6 32.79 -32.84 -35.72
CA VAL A 6 32.74 -31.53 -35.06
C VAL A 6 31.75 -30.66 -35.84
N PHE A 7 30.57 -30.39 -35.25
CA PHE A 7 29.67 -29.34 -35.74
C PHE A 7 30.12 -27.98 -35.19
N GLU A 8 30.88 -27.23 -35.99
CA GLU A 8 30.99 -25.77 -35.84
C GLU A 8 29.64 -25.13 -36.22
N ILE A 9 29.01 -24.44 -35.27
CA ILE A 9 27.86 -23.58 -35.56
C ILE A 9 28.39 -22.17 -35.81
N ASP A 10 28.41 -21.80 -37.08
CA ASP A 10 28.67 -20.45 -37.57
C ASP A 10 27.52 -19.52 -37.13
N SER A 11 27.77 -18.71 -36.10
CA SER A 11 26.84 -17.69 -35.62
C SER A 11 27.15 -16.35 -36.28
N THR A 12 26.78 -16.20 -37.54
CA THR A 12 26.83 -14.91 -38.23
C THR A 12 25.50 -14.62 -38.96
N ASP A 13 24.52 -14.13 -38.18
CA ASP A 13 23.38 -13.40 -38.74
C ASP A 13 23.51 -11.91 -38.37
N PRO A 14 24.25 -11.09 -39.15
CA PRO A 14 24.68 -9.75 -38.76
C PRO A 14 23.58 -8.67 -38.85
N LYS A 15 22.30 -9.04 -38.89
CA LYS A 15 21.18 -8.09 -39.14
C LYS A 15 20.31 -7.74 -37.94
N LYS A 16 20.65 -8.15 -36.71
CA LYS A 16 19.81 -7.90 -35.51
C LYS A 16 20.43 -7.06 -34.39
N THR A 17 21.67 -6.61 -34.49
CA THR A 17 22.35 -5.86 -33.41
C THR A 17 22.29 -4.34 -33.53
N THR A 18 21.64 -3.78 -34.56
CA THR A 18 21.71 -2.33 -34.85
C THR A 18 20.89 -1.42 -33.94
N ASP A 19 20.13 -1.95 -32.98
CA ASP A 19 19.27 -1.15 -32.09
C ASP A 19 19.62 -1.26 -30.60
N ALA A 20 20.70 -1.97 -30.27
CA ALA A 20 21.21 -2.04 -28.90
C ALA A 20 21.77 -0.68 -28.44
N ILE A 21 21.54 -0.36 -27.17
CA ILE A 21 22.08 0.82 -26.50
C ILE A 21 23.51 0.47 -26.02
N PRO A 22 24.54 1.26 -26.40
CA PRO A 22 25.92 1.04 -25.98
C PRO A 22 26.08 1.07 -24.46
N ASP A 23 27.03 0.28 -23.93
CA ASP A 23 27.27 0.16 -22.49
C ASP A 23 27.73 1.48 -21.85
N GLU A 24 28.37 2.38 -22.61
CA GLU A 24 28.77 3.71 -22.14
C GLU A 24 27.55 4.53 -21.69
N ILE A 25 26.42 4.40 -22.39
CA ILE A 25 25.17 5.06 -22.02
C ILE A 25 24.56 4.38 -20.79
N TRP A 26 24.63 3.05 -20.69
CA TRP A 26 24.19 2.31 -19.50
C TRP A 26 25.03 2.61 -18.25
N ASN A 27 26.28 3.04 -18.40
CA ASN A 27 27.19 3.37 -17.31
C ASN A 27 26.95 4.78 -16.72
N MET A 28 25.96 5.52 -17.26
CA MET A 28 25.49 6.78 -16.66
C MET A 28 24.77 6.58 -15.32
N PHE A 29 24.26 5.36 -15.04
CA PHE A 29 23.66 5.04 -13.75
C PHE A 29 24.76 4.87 -12.68
N PRO A 30 24.68 5.60 -11.55
CA PRO A 30 25.64 5.42 -10.46
C PRO A 30 25.50 4.03 -9.82
N SER A 31 26.49 3.59 -9.05
CA SER A 31 26.48 2.29 -8.37
C SER A 31 25.21 2.06 -7.53
N LYS A 32 24.76 3.08 -6.77
CA LYS A 32 23.49 3.06 -6.00
C LYS A 32 22.23 3.02 -6.89
N GLY A 33 22.33 3.38 -8.18
CA GLY A 33 21.25 3.38 -9.17
C GLY A 33 21.20 2.13 -10.05
N THR A 34 22.06 1.13 -9.82
CA THR A 34 22.14 -0.10 -10.63
C THR A 34 20.82 -0.87 -10.68
N TYR A 35 20.02 -0.83 -9.62
CA TYR A 35 18.70 -1.48 -9.59
C TYR A 35 17.77 -0.96 -10.71
N LEU A 36 17.83 0.33 -11.02
CA LEU A 36 17.00 0.95 -12.05
C LEU A 36 17.43 0.48 -13.44
N LYS A 37 18.74 0.38 -13.70
CA LYS A 37 19.30 -0.23 -14.92
C LYS A 37 18.79 -1.67 -15.09
N ASN A 38 18.84 -2.47 -14.03
CA ASN A 38 18.41 -3.87 -14.06
C ASN A 38 16.90 -4.00 -14.31
N ILE A 39 16.09 -3.17 -13.66
CA ILE A 39 14.64 -3.10 -13.88
C ILE A 39 14.28 -2.73 -15.32
N ILE A 40 14.96 -1.74 -15.90
CA ILE A 40 14.71 -1.30 -17.28
C ILE A 40 14.99 -2.47 -18.24
N LYS A 41 16.14 -3.15 -18.10
CA LYS A 41 16.49 -4.32 -18.91
C LYS A 41 15.49 -5.48 -18.72
N PHE A 42 15.22 -5.85 -17.48
CA PHE A 42 14.28 -6.93 -17.13
C PHE A 42 12.85 -6.69 -17.64
N SER A 43 12.43 -5.43 -17.72
CA SER A 43 11.12 -5.06 -18.25
C SER A 43 11.08 -5.03 -19.78
N GLY A 44 12.16 -5.44 -20.45
CA GLY A 44 12.26 -5.54 -21.91
C GLY A 44 12.59 -4.22 -22.61
N TYR A 45 13.06 -3.21 -21.88
CA TYR A 45 13.48 -1.92 -22.45
C TYR A 45 14.98 -1.94 -22.77
N GLU A 46 15.39 -2.79 -23.72
CA GLU A 46 16.81 -2.99 -24.09
C GLU A 46 17.20 -2.28 -25.39
N THR A 47 16.21 -1.91 -26.21
CA THR A 47 16.42 -1.25 -27.50
C THR A 47 16.17 0.25 -27.40
N ILE A 48 16.78 1.02 -28.31
CA ILE A 48 16.56 2.48 -28.40
C ILE A 48 15.06 2.83 -28.39
N ASP A 49 14.26 2.18 -29.23
CA ASP A 49 12.84 2.48 -29.38
C ASP A 49 12.00 2.07 -28.17
N SER A 50 12.36 0.99 -27.48
CA SER A 50 11.66 0.59 -26.27
C SER A 50 11.98 1.58 -25.14
N VAL A 51 13.25 1.89 -24.90
CA VAL A 51 13.69 2.80 -23.83
C VAL A 51 13.06 4.19 -23.97
N LEU A 52 12.95 4.73 -25.18
CA LEU A 52 12.36 6.06 -25.38
C LEU A 52 10.88 6.15 -24.99
N LYS A 53 10.16 5.02 -24.87
CA LYS A 53 8.79 5.00 -24.33
C LYS A 53 8.75 5.42 -22.86
N LEU A 54 9.85 5.22 -22.12
CA LEU A 54 9.98 5.61 -20.71
C LEU A 54 10.02 7.13 -20.50
N LYS A 55 10.03 7.96 -21.56
CA LYS A 55 9.75 9.40 -21.44
C LYS A 55 8.33 9.66 -20.92
N SER A 56 7.40 8.74 -21.15
CA SER A 56 6.05 8.82 -20.59
C SER A 56 6.02 8.33 -19.15
N LYS A 57 5.46 9.15 -18.26
CA LYS A 57 5.25 8.78 -16.85
C LYS A 57 4.42 7.49 -16.71
N ASP A 58 3.43 7.30 -17.58
CA ASP A 58 2.58 6.10 -17.59
C ASP A 58 3.37 4.82 -17.86
N GLU A 59 4.39 4.89 -18.73
CA GLU A 59 5.24 3.73 -19.04
C GLU A 59 6.20 3.41 -17.89
N ILE A 60 6.72 4.43 -17.19
CA ILE A 60 7.48 4.25 -15.95
C ILE A 60 6.62 3.56 -14.88
N GLU A 61 5.36 3.99 -14.70
CA GLU A 61 4.44 3.38 -13.73
C GLU A 61 4.11 1.92 -14.10
N LYS A 62 3.89 1.62 -15.39
CA LYS A 62 3.70 0.25 -15.88
C LYS A 62 4.92 -0.63 -15.62
N MET A 63 6.12 -0.12 -15.88
CA MET A 63 7.39 -0.82 -15.62
C MET A 63 7.49 -1.24 -14.16
N PHE A 64 7.26 -0.33 -13.22
CA PHE A 64 7.31 -0.66 -11.79
C PHE A 64 6.16 -1.57 -11.34
N SER A 65 4.95 -1.42 -11.90
CA SER A 65 3.85 -2.36 -11.62
C SER A 65 4.15 -3.78 -12.12
N PHE A 66 4.81 -3.92 -13.26
CA PHE A 66 5.25 -5.20 -13.79
C PHE A 66 6.26 -5.85 -12.84
N VAL A 67 7.29 -5.11 -12.45
CA VAL A 67 8.31 -5.58 -11.51
C VAL A 67 7.72 -6.02 -10.17
N LYS A 68 6.78 -5.24 -9.62
CA LYS A 68 6.07 -5.58 -8.38
C LYS A 68 5.33 -6.92 -8.48
N THR A 69 4.79 -7.24 -9.65
CA THR A 69 4.08 -8.50 -9.89
C THR A 69 5.04 -9.68 -10.05
N MET A 70 6.26 -9.41 -10.54
CA MET A 70 7.30 -10.43 -10.79
C MET A 70 8.26 -10.61 -9.60
N ALA A 71 8.15 -9.79 -8.56
CA ALA A 71 9.04 -9.77 -7.40
C ALA A 71 9.22 -11.13 -6.71
N ASP A 72 8.18 -11.96 -6.68
CA ASP A 72 8.21 -13.28 -6.03
C ASP A 72 8.93 -14.34 -6.86
N ILE A 73 9.18 -14.07 -8.14
CA ILE A 73 9.80 -15.00 -9.09
C ILE A 73 11.30 -14.74 -9.22
N VAL A 74 11.78 -13.55 -8.82
CA VAL A 74 13.20 -13.20 -8.88
C VAL A 74 13.94 -13.84 -7.70
N GLU A 75 14.84 -14.78 -8.00
CA GLU A 75 15.67 -15.47 -7.00
C GLU A 75 16.73 -14.53 -6.40
N GLU A 76 17.46 -13.79 -7.25
CA GLU A 76 18.51 -12.85 -6.82
C GLU A 76 17.97 -11.43 -6.56
N LYS A 77 17.14 -11.29 -5.51
CA LYS A 77 16.48 -10.03 -5.17
C LYS A 77 17.47 -8.89 -4.89
N ASP A 78 18.62 -9.18 -4.28
CA ASP A 78 19.65 -8.18 -3.97
C ASP A 78 20.30 -7.60 -5.23
N ALA A 79 20.64 -8.44 -6.21
CA ALA A 79 21.21 -7.99 -7.48
C ALA A 79 20.19 -7.21 -8.32
N MET A 80 18.93 -7.64 -8.33
CA MET A 80 17.88 -7.06 -9.16
C MET A 80 17.32 -5.74 -8.58
N PHE A 81 17.01 -5.73 -7.28
CA PHE A 81 16.28 -4.62 -6.64
C PHE A 81 17.17 -3.70 -5.80
N GLY A 82 18.44 -4.08 -5.56
CA GLY A 82 19.39 -3.30 -4.78
C GLY A 82 18.81 -2.91 -3.43
N ILE A 83 18.70 -1.61 -3.17
CA ILE A 83 18.14 -1.06 -1.92
C ILE A 83 16.70 -1.52 -1.62
N PHE A 84 15.95 -1.96 -2.64
CA PHE A 84 14.57 -2.44 -2.49
C PHE A 84 14.48 -3.96 -2.30
N SER A 85 15.60 -4.68 -2.20
CA SER A 85 15.59 -6.15 -2.12
C SER A 85 14.76 -6.72 -0.96
N LYS A 86 14.72 -6.00 0.16
CA LYS A 86 13.90 -6.34 1.34
C LYS A 86 12.40 -6.07 1.15
N CYS A 87 12.02 -5.16 0.26
CA CYS A 87 10.62 -4.78 -0.03
C CYS A 87 10.42 -4.47 -1.52
N PRO A 88 10.50 -5.48 -2.43
CA PRO A 88 10.40 -5.26 -3.87
C PRO A 88 9.05 -4.68 -4.31
N GLU A 89 8.01 -4.85 -3.49
CA GLU A 89 6.67 -4.32 -3.74
C GLU A 89 6.56 -2.79 -3.60
N LYS A 90 7.62 -2.14 -3.10
CA LYS A 90 7.75 -0.68 -2.95
C LYS A 90 8.75 -0.07 -3.92
N VAL A 91 9.27 -0.85 -4.87
CA VAL A 91 10.20 -0.35 -5.89
C VAL A 91 9.57 0.83 -6.62
N MET A 92 10.32 1.94 -6.66
CA MET A 92 9.92 3.18 -7.33
C MET A 92 11.16 3.94 -7.84
N LEU A 93 10.93 4.95 -8.67
CA LEU A 93 11.99 5.87 -9.08
C LEU A 93 12.32 6.78 -7.89
N LEU A 94 13.57 6.75 -7.43
CA LEU A 94 14.03 7.67 -6.39
C LEU A 94 14.22 9.08 -6.97
N PRO A 95 13.87 10.15 -6.23
CA PRO A 95 14.00 11.53 -6.72
C PRO A 95 15.41 11.87 -7.22
N GLY A 96 16.46 11.40 -6.54
CA GLY A 96 17.85 11.62 -6.96
C GLY A 96 18.25 10.92 -8.26
N LEU A 97 17.45 9.95 -8.73
CA LEU A 97 17.67 9.24 -9.99
C LEU A 97 16.82 9.80 -11.14
N GLU A 98 15.87 10.69 -10.90
CA GLU A 98 15.09 11.34 -11.96
C GLU A 98 15.97 12.14 -12.94
N PRO A 99 16.94 12.97 -12.48
CA PRO A 99 17.84 13.67 -13.40
C PRO A 99 18.75 12.71 -14.18
N VAL A 100 19.14 11.59 -13.55
CA VAL A 100 19.98 10.56 -14.19
C VAL A 100 19.21 9.83 -15.29
N LEU A 101 17.97 9.42 -15.00
CA LEU A 101 17.10 8.78 -15.98
C LEU A 101 16.80 9.72 -17.15
N THR A 102 16.57 11.02 -16.88
CA THR A 102 16.35 12.02 -17.92
C THR A 102 17.58 12.15 -18.83
N LYS A 103 18.78 12.33 -18.25
CA LYS A 103 20.03 12.38 -19.01
C LYS A 103 20.28 11.11 -19.84
N PHE A 104 19.96 9.94 -19.29
CA PHE A 104 20.04 8.67 -19.99
C PHE A 104 19.10 8.63 -21.20
N LEU A 105 17.82 9.03 -21.03
CA LEU A 105 16.86 9.07 -22.13
C LEU A 105 17.26 10.07 -23.24
N ASP A 106 17.81 11.23 -22.86
CA ASP A 106 18.31 12.22 -23.82
C ASP A 106 19.52 11.68 -24.60
N ALA A 107 20.43 10.96 -23.95
CA ALA A 107 21.56 10.32 -24.62
C ALA A 107 21.10 9.23 -25.62
N VAL A 108 20.09 8.44 -25.25
CA VAL A 108 19.49 7.43 -26.16
C VAL A 108 18.79 8.08 -27.35
N GLU A 109 18.11 9.21 -27.15
CA GLU A 109 17.46 9.96 -28.24
C GLU A 109 18.47 10.60 -29.20
N LYS A 110 19.57 11.13 -28.65
CA LYS A 110 20.69 11.64 -29.46
C LYS A 110 21.29 10.53 -30.33
N LEU A 111 21.52 9.36 -29.75
CA LEU A 111 22.01 8.18 -30.48
C LEU A 111 21.07 7.78 -31.63
N LYS A 112 19.76 7.82 -31.41
CA LYS A 112 18.75 7.56 -32.46
C LYS A 112 18.85 8.57 -33.61
N SER A 113 19.05 9.84 -33.27
CA SER A 113 19.16 10.94 -34.24
C SER A 113 20.42 10.80 -35.09
N GLU A 114 21.57 10.49 -34.47
CA GLU A 114 22.86 10.26 -35.16
C GLU A 114 22.83 9.05 -36.11
N ARG A 115 22.12 7.98 -35.71
CA ARG A 115 21.91 6.80 -36.58
C ARG A 115 21.01 7.13 -37.78
N SER A 116 20.02 7.99 -37.58
CA SER A 116 19.08 8.41 -38.63
C SER A 116 19.75 9.33 -39.67
N SER A 117 20.71 10.17 -39.25
CA SER A 117 21.45 11.08 -40.14
C SER A 117 22.58 10.40 -40.93
N LYS A 118 23.03 9.20 -40.53
CA LYS A 118 24.06 8.43 -41.25
C LYS A 118 23.52 7.55 -42.40
N LYS A 119 22.30 7.81 -42.89
CA LYS A 119 21.83 7.16 -44.12
C LYS A 119 22.74 7.53 -45.29
N ILE A 120 23.50 6.54 -45.74
CA ILE A 120 24.40 6.54 -46.89
C ILE A 120 23.67 7.13 -48.11
N PRO A 121 24.30 8.02 -48.92
CA PRO A 121 23.72 8.50 -50.16
C PRO A 121 23.42 7.30 -51.06
N ASN A 122 22.14 7.11 -51.37
CA ASN A 122 21.67 5.96 -52.10
C ASN A 122 21.91 6.20 -53.60
N ASP A 123 23.13 5.92 -54.07
CA ASP A 123 23.44 5.93 -55.49
C ASP A 123 23.02 4.60 -56.13
N SER A 124 22.12 4.71 -57.12
CA SER A 124 21.71 3.67 -58.07
C SER A 124 21.00 2.41 -57.53
N ALA A 125 19.66 2.41 -57.54
CA ALA A 125 18.91 1.17 -57.76
C ALA A 125 17.54 1.41 -58.40
N LYS A 126 17.32 0.67 -59.49
CA LYS A 126 16.19 0.69 -60.43
C LYS A 126 14.81 0.55 -59.77
N LYS A 127 13.86 1.28 -60.37
CA LYS A 127 12.41 1.19 -60.19
C LYS A 127 11.92 -0.26 -60.32
N ILE A 128 11.53 -0.88 -59.20
CA ILE A 128 10.65 -2.05 -59.18
C ILE A 128 9.36 -1.61 -58.50
N THR A 129 8.30 -1.55 -59.29
CA THR A 129 6.92 -1.35 -58.83
C THR A 129 6.48 -2.62 -58.10
N MET A 130 6.28 -2.54 -56.78
CA MET A 130 5.60 -3.59 -56.02
C MET A 130 4.20 -3.12 -55.62
N THR A 131 3.23 -3.87 -56.13
CA THR A 131 1.81 -3.89 -55.77
C THR A 131 1.61 -4.22 -54.28
N LYS A 132 0.55 -3.65 -53.68
CA LYS A 132 0.10 -3.93 -52.30
C LYS A 132 -0.09 -5.43 -52.07
N PRO A 133 0.45 -6.04 -50.98
CA PRO A 133 0.14 -7.41 -50.64
C PRO A 133 -1.20 -7.48 -49.89
N THR A 134 -2.20 -8.09 -50.53
CA THR A 134 -3.32 -8.75 -49.87
C THR A 134 -2.83 -10.10 -49.35
N SER A 135 -2.71 -10.28 -48.03
CA SER A 135 -2.36 -11.57 -47.42
C SER A 135 -3.55 -12.19 -46.68
N SER A 136 -4.27 -13.08 -47.37
CA SER A 136 -4.98 -14.18 -46.72
C SER A 136 -3.97 -15.32 -46.54
N CYS A 137 -3.43 -15.50 -45.32
CA CYS A 137 -2.63 -16.69 -45.03
C CYS A 137 -3.54 -17.92 -45.01
N PRO A 138 -3.18 -19.03 -45.69
CA PRO A 138 -3.92 -20.28 -45.59
C PRO A 138 -3.83 -20.83 -44.15
N PRO A 139 -4.89 -21.50 -43.65
CA PRO A 139 -4.87 -22.12 -42.33
C PRO A 139 -3.76 -23.17 -42.24
N LEU A 140 -3.07 -23.19 -41.10
CA LEU A 140 -1.99 -24.15 -40.83
C LEU A 140 -2.57 -25.56 -40.75
N SER A 141 -1.96 -26.52 -41.46
CA SER A 141 -2.35 -27.92 -41.33
C SER A 141 -2.02 -28.44 -39.92
N VAL A 142 -2.73 -29.48 -39.47
CA VAL A 142 -2.46 -30.14 -38.17
C VAL A 142 -1.00 -30.59 -38.06
N SER A 143 -0.42 -31.06 -39.16
CA SER A 143 0.99 -31.45 -39.23
C SER A 143 1.92 -30.27 -38.90
N GLU A 144 1.62 -29.09 -39.45
CA GLU A 144 2.40 -27.87 -39.22
C GLU A 144 2.26 -27.36 -37.78
N ILE A 145 1.06 -27.45 -37.21
CA ILE A 145 0.80 -27.12 -35.79
C ILE A 145 1.57 -28.08 -34.88
N HIS A 146 1.56 -29.38 -35.18
CA HIS A 146 2.29 -30.38 -34.42
C HIS A 146 3.80 -30.13 -34.48
N LYS A 147 4.33 -29.87 -35.68
CA LYS A 147 5.75 -29.55 -35.90
C LYS A 147 6.20 -28.32 -35.13
N ARG A 148 5.40 -27.25 -35.13
CA ARG A 148 5.69 -26.03 -34.35
C ARG A 148 5.73 -26.30 -32.85
N MET A 149 4.83 -27.15 -32.36
CA MET A 149 4.82 -27.50 -30.95
C MET A 149 6.03 -28.36 -30.56
N LEU A 150 6.40 -29.34 -31.39
CA LEU A 150 7.59 -30.15 -31.18
C LEU A 150 8.87 -29.30 -31.21
N ASN A 151 9.00 -28.37 -32.16
CA ASN A 151 10.12 -27.43 -32.20
C ASN A 151 10.17 -26.55 -30.95
N TRP A 152 9.02 -26.04 -30.49
CA TRP A 152 8.98 -25.24 -29.28
C TRP A 152 9.46 -26.05 -28.06
N ILE A 153 9.03 -27.31 -27.91
CA ILE A 153 9.48 -28.19 -26.81
C ILE A 153 10.96 -28.53 -26.93
N HIS A 154 11.45 -28.79 -28.14
CA HIS A 154 12.85 -29.10 -28.38
C HIS A 154 13.78 -27.94 -27.96
N ASN A 155 13.29 -26.71 -28.03
CA ASN A 155 14.00 -25.50 -27.64
C ASN A 155 13.85 -25.13 -26.16
N GLN A 156 13.26 -26.02 -25.33
CA GLN A 156 13.14 -25.84 -23.87
C GLN A 156 14.00 -26.89 -23.16
N PRO A 157 15.19 -26.53 -22.62
CA PRO A 157 16.10 -27.48 -21.95
C PRO A 157 15.41 -28.23 -20.79
N GLU A 158 14.66 -27.49 -19.98
CA GLU A 158 13.90 -28.03 -18.84
C GLU A 158 12.82 -29.05 -19.26
N ALA A 159 12.26 -28.89 -20.46
CA ALA A 159 11.25 -29.80 -20.98
C ALA A 159 11.86 -31.16 -21.37
N LYS A 160 13.07 -31.15 -21.94
CA LYS A 160 13.80 -32.37 -22.33
C LYS A 160 14.15 -33.20 -21.11
N GLU A 161 14.68 -32.57 -20.07
CA GLU A 161 15.06 -33.23 -18.82
C GLU A 161 13.85 -33.86 -18.12
N LYS A 162 12.73 -33.12 -18.03
CA LYS A 162 11.52 -33.61 -17.35
C LYS A 162 10.78 -34.69 -18.14
N LEU A 163 10.80 -34.64 -19.48
CA LEU A 163 10.26 -35.70 -20.32
C LEU A 163 11.06 -37.01 -20.17
N ALA A 164 12.39 -36.90 -20.04
CA ALA A 164 13.25 -38.05 -19.75
C ALA A 164 12.94 -38.66 -18.37
N GLN A 165 12.66 -37.84 -17.34
CA GLN A 165 12.29 -38.31 -16.00
C GLN A 165 10.99 -39.15 -15.97
N VAL A 166 10.05 -38.89 -16.88
CA VAL A 166 8.79 -39.67 -17.00
C VAL A 166 8.83 -40.73 -18.10
N GLY A 167 9.99 -41.01 -18.68
CA GLY A 167 10.18 -42.03 -19.72
C GLY A 167 9.51 -41.73 -21.06
N LEU A 168 9.15 -40.46 -21.33
CA LEU A 168 8.49 -40.06 -22.57
C LEU A 168 9.47 -39.33 -23.49
N LYS A 169 9.50 -39.68 -24.78
CA LYS A 169 10.19 -38.85 -25.78
C LYS A 169 9.31 -37.64 -26.13
N PRO A 170 9.89 -36.49 -26.54
CA PRO A 170 9.13 -35.30 -26.97
C PRO A 170 8.09 -35.57 -28.06
N VAL A 171 8.36 -36.53 -28.93
CA VAL A 171 7.45 -36.93 -30.03
C VAL A 171 6.25 -37.74 -29.51
N ASP A 172 6.42 -38.48 -28.41
CA ASP A 172 5.42 -39.41 -27.88
C ASP A 172 4.48 -38.77 -26.86
N SER A 173 4.85 -37.59 -26.33
CA SER A 173 4.18 -36.96 -25.20
C SER A 173 2.86 -36.26 -25.56
N PHE A 174 2.48 -36.22 -26.85
CA PHE A 174 1.34 -35.41 -27.32
C PHE A 174 0.55 -36.07 -28.45
N LYS A 175 -0.76 -35.78 -28.52
CA LYS A 175 -1.64 -36.15 -29.65
C LYS A 175 -2.57 -34.99 -29.99
N ILE A 176 -2.56 -34.55 -31.24
CA ILE A 176 -3.56 -33.63 -31.77
C ILE A 176 -4.65 -34.46 -32.43
N THR A 177 -5.91 -34.20 -32.07
CA THR A 177 -7.08 -34.84 -32.69
C THR A 177 -7.96 -33.76 -33.31
N GLU A 178 -8.17 -33.83 -34.61
CA GLU A 178 -9.23 -33.10 -35.28
C GLU A 178 -10.58 -33.76 -34.98
N LEU A 179 -11.56 -32.95 -34.58
CA LEU A 179 -12.95 -33.37 -34.57
C LEU A 179 -13.48 -33.24 -36.00
N LYS A 180 -13.94 -34.36 -36.56
CA LYS A 180 -14.33 -34.46 -37.98
C LYS A 180 -15.45 -33.49 -38.41
N ASP A 181 -16.18 -32.91 -37.44
CA ASP A 181 -17.37 -32.10 -37.70
C ASP A 181 -17.27 -30.64 -37.20
N SER A 182 -16.10 -30.19 -36.74
CA SER A 182 -15.89 -28.80 -36.27
C SER A 182 -14.53 -28.25 -36.72
N ARG A 183 -14.43 -26.96 -37.04
CA ARG A 183 -13.12 -26.28 -37.27
C ARG A 183 -12.27 -26.16 -35.99
N ASP A 184 -12.73 -26.73 -34.88
CA ASP A 184 -12.09 -26.63 -33.57
C ASP A 184 -11.06 -27.74 -33.38
N CYS A 185 -9.80 -27.34 -33.45
CA CYS A 185 -8.68 -28.21 -33.13
C CYS A 185 -8.56 -28.36 -31.61
N HIS A 186 -8.52 -29.60 -31.14
CA HIS A 186 -8.28 -29.90 -29.74
C HIS A 186 -6.91 -30.57 -29.57
N TYR A 187 -6.18 -30.07 -28.58
CA TYR A 187 -4.91 -30.62 -28.15
C TYR A 187 -5.11 -31.50 -26.92
N VAL A 188 -4.59 -32.73 -26.94
CA VAL A 188 -4.64 -33.63 -25.78
C VAL A 188 -3.23 -33.80 -25.22
N CYS A 189 -3.02 -33.34 -23.99
CA CYS A 189 -1.76 -33.53 -23.29
C CYS A 189 -1.69 -34.98 -22.76
N LYS A 190 -0.74 -35.81 -23.20
CA LYS A 190 -0.67 -37.20 -22.69
C LYS A 190 -0.12 -37.30 -21.27
N VAL A 191 0.50 -36.23 -20.74
CA VAL A 191 1.02 -36.19 -19.37
C VAL A 191 -0.12 -36.14 -18.35
N CYS A 192 -1.17 -35.35 -18.61
CA CYS A 192 -2.29 -35.15 -17.67
C CYS A 192 -3.67 -35.48 -18.25
N GLN A 193 -3.73 -35.94 -19.50
CA GLN A 193 -4.95 -36.28 -20.25
C GLN A 193 -5.96 -35.14 -20.45
N VAL A 194 -5.56 -33.88 -20.20
CA VAL A 194 -6.44 -32.72 -20.38
C VAL A 194 -6.55 -32.36 -21.87
N LYS A 195 -7.79 -32.17 -22.34
CA LYS A 195 -8.12 -31.61 -23.65
C LYS A 195 -8.12 -30.09 -23.58
N ILE A 196 -7.46 -29.45 -24.54
CA ILE A 196 -7.28 -28.00 -24.61
C ILE A 196 -7.75 -27.53 -25.97
N ALA A 197 -8.73 -26.63 -25.98
CA ALA A 197 -9.16 -25.99 -27.21
C ALA A 197 -8.05 -25.08 -27.74
N LEU A 198 -7.73 -25.23 -29.03
CA LEU A 198 -6.82 -24.34 -29.73
C LEU A 198 -7.66 -23.31 -30.49
N PRO A 199 -7.77 -22.07 -30.01
CA PRO A 199 -8.62 -21.08 -30.63
C PRO A 199 -8.09 -20.73 -32.02
N THR A 200 -8.99 -20.79 -33.00
CA THR A 200 -8.79 -20.26 -34.35
C THR A 200 -9.06 -18.76 -34.33
N THR A 201 -8.10 -17.99 -34.81
CA THR A 201 -8.31 -16.55 -35.05
C THR A 201 -9.21 -16.35 -36.26
N ASN A 202 -9.80 -15.15 -36.39
CA ASN A 202 -10.65 -14.76 -37.54
C ASN A 202 -9.94 -14.91 -38.91
N LYS A 203 -8.62 -15.12 -38.93
CA LYS A 203 -7.80 -15.37 -40.12
C LYS A 203 -7.47 -16.86 -40.36
N GLY A 204 -8.13 -17.77 -39.65
CA GLY A 204 -7.89 -19.23 -39.77
C GLY A 204 -6.58 -19.72 -39.13
N ALA A 205 -5.79 -18.84 -38.50
CA ALA A 205 -4.58 -19.24 -37.80
C ALA A 205 -4.93 -19.79 -36.41
N VAL A 206 -4.47 -21.01 -36.13
CA VAL A 206 -4.65 -21.69 -34.84
C VAL A 206 -3.58 -21.22 -33.86
N SER A 207 -3.99 -20.73 -32.69
CA SER A 207 -3.05 -20.32 -31.64
C SER A 207 -2.70 -21.50 -30.72
N ILE A 208 -1.40 -21.82 -30.64
CA ILE A 208 -0.88 -22.87 -29.72
C ILE A 208 -0.59 -22.34 -28.31
N SER A 209 -0.81 -21.05 -28.05
CA SER A 209 -0.46 -20.39 -26.78
C SER A 209 -1.14 -21.02 -25.55
N ASN A 210 -2.38 -21.49 -25.70
CA ASN A 210 -3.10 -22.16 -24.62
C ASN A 210 -2.48 -23.52 -24.27
N ALA A 211 -2.03 -24.28 -25.28
CA ALA A 211 -1.33 -25.53 -25.07
C ALA A 211 0.06 -25.29 -24.43
N GLN A 212 0.82 -24.32 -24.95
CA GLN A 212 2.12 -23.93 -24.37
C GLN A 212 1.99 -23.51 -22.91
N ARG A 213 0.98 -22.70 -22.58
CA ARG A 213 0.71 -22.24 -21.22
C ARG A 213 0.31 -23.39 -20.30
N HIS A 214 -0.49 -24.34 -20.77
CA HIS A 214 -0.86 -25.51 -20.00
C HIS A 214 0.36 -26.39 -19.71
N VAL A 215 1.16 -26.66 -20.74
CA VAL A 215 2.36 -27.50 -20.64
C VAL A 215 3.36 -26.89 -19.65
N THR A 216 3.66 -25.59 -19.78
CA THR A 216 4.55 -24.86 -18.86
C THR A 216 3.98 -24.76 -17.44
N LYS A 217 2.74 -24.29 -17.26
CA LYS A 217 2.20 -23.95 -15.92
C LYS A 217 1.61 -25.13 -15.15
N ARG A 218 1.06 -26.13 -15.84
CA ARG A 218 0.27 -27.19 -15.20
C ARG A 218 0.91 -28.57 -15.26
N CYS A 219 1.67 -28.89 -16.32
CA CYS A 219 2.31 -30.21 -16.42
C CYS A 219 3.78 -30.20 -15.97
N TRP A 220 4.56 -29.16 -16.27
CA TRP A 220 6.00 -29.16 -15.99
C TRP A 220 6.42 -28.57 -14.64
N LEU A 221 5.63 -27.66 -14.08
CA LEU A 221 5.95 -26.98 -12.81
C LEU A 221 5.35 -27.64 -11.56
N ASN A 222 4.58 -28.74 -11.70
CA ASN A 222 3.93 -29.38 -10.55
C ASN A 222 3.60 -30.88 -10.76
N PRO A 223 4.60 -31.77 -10.85
CA PRO A 223 4.38 -33.20 -11.12
C PRO A 223 3.67 -33.96 -9.99
N ASN A 224 3.63 -33.41 -8.76
CA ASN A 224 3.05 -34.08 -7.59
C ASN A 224 1.54 -33.84 -7.41
N ARG A 225 0.87 -33.14 -8.33
CA ARG A 225 -0.58 -32.94 -8.28
C ARG A 225 -1.28 -34.09 -9.01
N SER A 226 -1.56 -35.19 -8.31
CA SER A 226 -2.58 -36.14 -8.76
C SER A 226 -3.95 -35.45 -8.71
N TYR A 227 -4.62 -35.36 -9.85
CA TYR A 227 -5.97 -34.79 -9.94
C TYR A 227 -6.98 -35.91 -10.16
N SER A 228 -7.90 -36.05 -9.21
CA SER A 228 -9.23 -36.65 -9.45
C SER A 228 -10.11 -35.65 -10.23
N PRO A 229 -11.04 -36.10 -11.08
CA PRO A 229 -11.83 -35.21 -11.93
C PRO A 229 -12.79 -34.32 -11.11
N ILE A 230 -12.85 -33.02 -11.43
CA ILE A 230 -13.68 -32.01 -10.75
C ILE A 230 -15.09 -31.93 -11.39
N PRO A 231 -16.19 -31.88 -10.60
CA PRO A 231 -17.56 -31.86 -11.10
C PRO A 231 -18.08 -30.47 -11.58
N GLN A 232 -19.06 -30.51 -12.49
CA GLN A 232 -19.61 -29.49 -13.40
C GLN A 232 -20.20 -28.17 -12.83
N LYS A 233 -20.01 -27.78 -11.56
CA LYS A 233 -20.80 -26.67 -10.97
C LYS A 233 -20.30 -25.23 -11.18
N VAL A 234 -19.23 -24.99 -11.94
CA VAL A 234 -18.67 -23.63 -12.16
C VAL A 234 -19.34 -22.86 -13.30
N ALA A 235 -20.21 -23.49 -14.11
CA ALA A 235 -20.79 -22.88 -15.31
C ALA A 235 -21.86 -21.78 -15.08
N LYS A 236 -22.29 -21.49 -13.84
CA LYS A 236 -23.39 -20.54 -13.59
C LYS A 236 -22.98 -19.09 -13.31
N ILE A 237 -21.70 -18.81 -13.04
CA ILE A 237 -21.23 -17.45 -12.68
C ILE A 237 -21.04 -16.57 -13.93
N ASP A 238 -20.69 -17.16 -15.07
CA ASP A 238 -20.43 -16.40 -16.31
C ASP A 238 -21.71 -15.90 -17.01
N SER A 239 -22.88 -16.48 -16.71
CA SER A 239 -24.16 -16.04 -17.31
C SER A 239 -24.69 -14.73 -16.73
N PHE A 240 -24.34 -14.39 -15.48
CA PHE A 240 -24.86 -13.20 -14.80
C PHE A 240 -24.06 -11.92 -15.13
N LEU A 241 -22.81 -12.06 -15.59
CA LEU A 241 -21.99 -10.93 -16.04
C LEU A 241 -22.30 -10.48 -17.47
N GLY A 242 -23.04 -11.30 -18.24
CA GLY A 242 -23.48 -10.96 -19.60
C GLY A 242 -24.65 -9.98 -19.68
N GLU A 243 -25.50 -9.91 -18.64
CA GLU A 243 -26.71 -9.08 -18.65
C GLU A 243 -26.48 -7.62 -18.23
N ILE A 244 -25.36 -7.28 -17.60
CA ILE A 244 -25.06 -5.90 -17.18
C ILE A 244 -24.44 -5.07 -18.33
N VAL A 245 -24.04 -5.69 -19.44
CA VAL A 245 -23.38 -5.01 -20.57
C VAL A 245 -24.38 -4.55 -21.65
N SER A 246 -25.65 -4.94 -21.60
CA SER A 246 -26.62 -4.66 -22.67
C SER A 246 -27.46 -3.38 -22.50
N THR A 247 -27.23 -2.56 -21.47
CA THR A 247 -27.99 -1.31 -21.25
C THR A 247 -27.09 -0.09 -21.11
N HIS A 248 -26.38 0.28 -22.19
CA HIS A 248 -26.02 1.67 -22.50
C HIS A 248 -25.43 1.72 -23.92
N ASN A 249 -26.28 2.08 -24.90
CA ASN A 249 -25.82 2.52 -26.21
C ASN A 249 -25.52 4.02 -26.18
N GLU A 250 -24.35 4.34 -26.72
CA GLU A 250 -23.99 5.51 -27.52
C GLU A 250 -24.28 6.91 -26.96
N ASP A 251 -23.24 7.56 -26.44
CA ASP A 251 -22.89 8.90 -26.91
C ASP A 251 -21.36 9.09 -26.89
N ASP A 252 -20.88 9.55 -28.04
CA ASP A 252 -19.49 9.55 -28.47
C ASP A 252 -18.84 10.89 -28.07
N SER A 253 -18.05 10.91 -27.00
CA SER A 253 -17.04 11.96 -26.80
C SER A 253 -15.87 11.46 -25.95
N GLY A 254 -14.67 11.59 -26.51
CA GLY A 254 -13.42 11.01 -26.04
C GLY A 254 -12.80 11.67 -24.80
N GLU A 255 -13.46 11.57 -23.64
CA GLU A 255 -12.89 12.01 -22.36
C GLU A 255 -12.81 10.92 -21.27
N CYS A 256 -13.24 9.69 -21.55
CA CYS A 256 -13.43 8.69 -20.49
C CYS A 256 -12.17 7.92 -20.05
N LYS A 257 -11.00 8.14 -20.66
CA LYS A 257 -9.74 7.45 -20.29
C LYS A 257 -8.82 8.22 -19.32
N LYS A 258 -9.08 9.51 -19.06
CA LYS A 258 -8.31 10.31 -18.07
C LYS A 258 -8.85 10.21 -16.62
N LEU A 259 -9.95 9.50 -16.40
CA LEU A 259 -10.69 9.50 -15.13
C LEU A 259 -10.34 8.36 -14.15
N ALA A 260 -9.50 7.40 -14.52
CA ALA A 260 -9.18 6.27 -13.64
C ALA A 260 -8.22 6.65 -12.50
N THR A 261 -7.25 7.53 -12.74
CA THR A 261 -6.26 7.98 -11.75
C THR A 261 -6.73 9.23 -10.95
N ALA A 262 -7.59 10.07 -11.53
CA ALA A 262 -8.19 11.21 -10.82
C ALA A 262 -9.26 10.81 -9.78
N ARG A 263 -9.84 9.60 -9.90
CA ARG A 263 -10.89 9.11 -9.00
C ARG A 263 -10.43 9.00 -7.54
N TRP A 264 -9.17 8.68 -7.26
CA TRP A 264 -8.69 8.52 -5.88
C TRP A 264 -8.70 9.83 -5.05
N PHE A 265 -8.48 10.97 -5.71
CA PHE A 265 -8.49 12.28 -5.05
C PHE A 265 -9.91 12.86 -4.91
N CYS A 266 -10.86 12.39 -5.73
CA CYS A 266 -12.24 12.85 -5.69
C CYS A 266 -12.90 12.52 -4.34
N ARG A 267 -13.38 13.56 -3.65
CA ARG A 267 -14.12 13.44 -2.39
C ARG A 267 -15.37 12.58 -2.56
N ASP A 268 -16.07 12.71 -3.69
CA ASP A 268 -17.29 11.94 -3.95
C ASP A 268 -16.99 10.48 -4.24
N TYR A 269 -15.87 10.16 -4.91
CA TYR A 269 -15.44 8.78 -5.08
C TYR A 269 -15.01 8.13 -3.75
N ARG A 270 -14.32 8.85 -2.86
CA ARG A 270 -14.00 8.36 -1.50
C ARG A 270 -15.27 8.18 -0.66
N LYS A 271 -16.26 9.07 -0.81
CA LYS A 271 -17.56 8.97 -0.15
C LYS A 271 -18.37 7.79 -0.69
N GLN A 272 -18.41 7.60 -2.01
CA GLN A 272 -19.03 6.44 -2.67
C GLN A 272 -18.31 5.13 -2.37
N ARG A 273 -16.98 5.13 -2.24
CA ARG A 273 -16.22 3.93 -1.86
C ARG A 273 -16.38 3.60 -0.37
N ALA A 274 -16.43 4.62 0.50
CA ALA A 274 -16.82 4.41 1.90
C ALA A 274 -18.26 3.90 2.00
N LEU A 275 -19.18 4.41 1.18
CA LEU A 275 -20.54 3.89 1.03
C LEU A 275 -20.58 2.50 0.41
N MET A 276 -19.68 2.14 -0.52
CA MET A 276 -19.59 0.81 -1.14
C MET A 276 -18.92 -0.22 -0.22
N ASN A 277 -17.98 0.22 0.61
CA ASN A 277 -17.38 -0.61 1.66
C ASN A 277 -18.29 -0.72 2.89
N ALA A 278 -19.17 0.27 3.13
CA ALA A 278 -20.20 0.25 4.16
C ALA A 278 -21.50 -0.40 3.67
N SER A 279 -21.73 -0.47 2.36
CA SER A 279 -22.77 -1.31 1.78
C SER A 279 -22.24 -2.73 1.77
N ALA A 280 -22.71 -3.46 2.77
CA ALA A 280 -22.55 -4.87 2.98
C ALA A 280 -22.53 -5.68 1.66
N LEU A 281 -21.71 -6.74 1.62
CA LEU A 281 -21.69 -7.73 0.54
C LEU A 281 -23.14 -8.10 0.12
N PRO A 282 -23.43 -8.41 -1.15
CA PRO A 282 -24.77 -8.82 -1.55
C PRO A 282 -25.23 -10.01 -0.69
N GLY A 283 -26.21 -9.79 0.19
CA GLY A 283 -26.71 -10.78 1.15
C GLY A 283 -26.29 -10.59 2.63
N GLN A 284 -25.39 -9.65 2.93
CA GLN A 284 -25.04 -9.31 4.31
C GLN A 284 -26.03 -8.27 4.85
N ARG A 285 -26.79 -8.65 5.89
CA ARG A 285 -27.73 -7.76 6.58
C ARG A 285 -27.00 -6.52 7.08
N LYS A 286 -27.51 -5.32 6.76
CA LYS A 286 -27.06 -4.09 7.39
C LYS A 286 -27.38 -4.18 8.88
N ILE A 287 -26.61 -3.47 9.71
CA ILE A 287 -26.90 -3.45 11.15
C ILE A 287 -28.29 -2.83 11.42
N THR A 288 -28.76 -1.93 10.55
CA THR A 288 -30.16 -1.45 10.54
C THR A 288 -31.17 -2.59 10.42
N ASP A 289 -30.86 -3.63 9.64
CA ASP A 289 -31.70 -4.82 9.47
C ASP A 289 -31.71 -5.71 10.73
N TYR A 290 -30.75 -5.51 11.66
CA TYR A 290 -30.77 -6.10 13.00
C TYR A 290 -31.50 -5.21 14.03
N PHE A 291 -31.67 -3.91 13.77
CA PHE A 291 -32.12 -2.94 14.79
C PHE A 291 -33.49 -2.31 14.54
N GLU A 292 -33.98 -2.22 13.31
CA GLU A 292 -35.26 -1.56 12.99
C GLU A 292 -36.43 -2.19 13.75
N ASN A 293 -36.47 -3.53 13.83
CA ASN A 293 -37.49 -4.23 14.60
C ASN A 293 -37.02 -4.50 16.03
N THR A 294 -35.77 -4.91 16.26
CA THR A 294 -35.34 -5.35 17.59
C THR A 294 -35.31 -4.24 18.62
N ILE A 295 -35.00 -2.98 18.27
CA ILE A 295 -35.07 -1.87 19.25
C ILE A 295 -36.52 -1.43 19.45
N SER A 296 -37.34 -1.36 18.40
CA SER A 296 -38.77 -1.05 18.58
C SER A 296 -39.45 -2.12 19.42
N ASP A 297 -39.24 -3.40 19.09
CA ASP A 297 -39.72 -4.55 19.83
C ASP A 297 -39.16 -4.59 21.26
N PHE A 298 -37.87 -4.30 21.45
CA PHE A 298 -37.26 -4.25 22.78
C PHE A 298 -37.81 -3.08 23.62
N VAL A 299 -38.02 -1.91 23.02
CA VAL A 299 -38.65 -0.77 23.68
C VAL A 299 -40.11 -1.11 24.00
N ASP A 300 -40.84 -1.74 23.07
CA ASP A 300 -42.22 -2.16 23.23
C ASP A 300 -42.40 -3.27 24.28
N GLN A 301 -41.43 -4.18 24.39
CA GLN A 301 -41.39 -5.25 25.38
C GLN A 301 -40.86 -4.76 26.75
N ASN A 302 -40.07 -3.70 26.80
CA ASN A 302 -39.57 -3.11 28.04
C ASN A 302 -40.38 -1.88 28.41
N TYR A 303 -41.52 -2.12 29.08
CA TYR A 303 -42.47 -1.10 29.52
C TYR A 303 -41.78 0.09 30.22
N GLN A 304 -40.77 -0.14 31.07
CA GLN A 304 -40.03 0.95 31.74
C GLN A 304 -39.26 1.85 30.77
N ILE A 305 -38.69 1.32 29.69
CA ILE A 305 -37.97 2.10 28.69
C ILE A 305 -38.97 2.90 27.85
N LYS A 306 -40.08 2.26 27.44
CA LYS A 306 -41.18 2.93 26.73
C LYS A 306 -41.81 4.04 27.56
N GLU A 307 -42.06 3.79 28.84
CA GLU A 307 -42.59 4.76 29.78
C GLU A 307 -41.60 5.90 30.01
N ASN A 308 -40.30 5.63 30.14
CA ASN A 308 -39.26 6.67 30.22
C ASN A 308 -39.18 7.52 28.95
N ILE A 309 -39.24 6.91 27.76
CA ILE A 309 -39.27 7.63 26.47
C ILE A 309 -40.55 8.46 26.34
N ASN A 310 -41.71 7.91 26.68
CA ASN A 310 -42.99 8.62 26.65
C ASN A 310 -43.05 9.75 27.69
N THR A 311 -42.41 9.58 28.84
CA THR A 311 -42.29 10.62 29.87
C THR A 311 -41.33 11.73 29.44
N LEU A 312 -40.30 11.40 28.65
CA LEU A 312 -39.40 12.36 28.01
C LEU A 312 -40.08 13.10 26.84
N CYS A 313 -40.94 12.43 26.07
CA CYS A 313 -41.61 13.01 24.90
C CYS A 313 -42.94 13.72 25.22
N GLY A 314 -43.69 13.27 26.23
CA GLY A 314 -45.02 13.76 26.59
C GLY A 314 -45.01 14.97 27.54
N ASN A 315 -43.94 15.14 28.33
CA ASN A 315 -43.79 16.30 29.19
C ASN A 315 -43.07 17.43 28.45
N LYS A 316 -43.83 18.27 27.74
CA LYS A 316 -43.35 19.57 27.19
C LYS A 316 -42.81 20.56 28.26
N LYS A 317 -42.74 20.14 29.53
CA LYS A 317 -42.16 20.89 30.66
C LYS A 317 -41.27 20.04 31.58
N SER A 318 -40.72 18.90 31.15
CA SER A 318 -39.78 18.15 32.00
C SER A 318 -38.35 18.68 31.90
N ALA A 319 -37.87 19.16 33.03
CA ALA A 319 -36.47 19.45 33.25
C ALA A 319 -35.62 18.17 33.01
N SER A 320 -34.44 18.40 32.43
CA SER A 320 -33.32 17.46 32.36
C SER A 320 -33.30 16.39 31.25
N VAL A 321 -33.68 16.75 30.02
CA VAL A 321 -32.80 16.33 28.91
C VAL A 321 -31.42 16.90 29.25
N ARG A 322 -30.45 16.05 29.60
CA ARG A 322 -29.11 16.47 30.02
C ARG A 322 -28.63 17.60 29.08
N PRO A 323 -28.07 18.71 29.58
CA PRO A 323 -27.77 19.90 28.77
C PRO A 323 -27.06 19.60 27.45
N ILE A 324 -26.25 18.54 27.43
CA ILE A 324 -25.56 18.06 26.23
C ILE A 324 -26.47 17.42 25.18
N LEU A 325 -27.44 16.59 25.57
CA LEU A 325 -28.38 15.95 24.64
C LEU A 325 -29.25 17.00 23.97
N ARG A 326 -29.71 18.00 24.74
CA ARG A 326 -30.44 19.15 24.18
C ARG A 326 -29.60 19.88 23.14
N LYS A 327 -28.34 20.20 23.45
CA LYS A 327 -27.41 20.83 22.50
C LYS A 327 -27.20 19.97 21.24
N ILE A 328 -27.17 18.64 21.38
CA ILE A 328 -27.02 17.73 20.24
C ILE A 328 -28.26 17.80 19.33
N PHE A 329 -29.46 17.74 19.89
CA PHE A 329 -30.71 17.85 19.12
C PHE A 329 -30.87 19.22 18.45
N GLU A 330 -30.65 20.32 19.20
CA GLU A 330 -30.66 21.69 18.63
C GLU A 330 -29.66 21.84 17.48
N ASN A 331 -28.50 21.17 17.58
CA ASN A 331 -27.50 21.19 16.52
C ASN A 331 -27.88 20.32 15.32
N ALA A 332 -28.56 19.19 15.56
CA ALA A 332 -29.11 18.35 14.51
C ALA A 332 -30.18 19.11 13.71
N GLU A 333 -31.14 19.72 14.39
CA GLU A 333 -32.19 20.57 13.79
C GLU A 333 -31.59 21.73 13.00
N ARG A 334 -30.64 22.47 13.59
CA ARG A 334 -29.98 23.59 12.90
C ARG A 334 -29.25 23.15 11.63
N ASN A 335 -28.69 21.95 11.61
CA ASN A 335 -27.97 21.43 10.46
C ASN A 335 -28.90 20.76 9.44
N SER A 336 -30.04 20.19 9.85
CA SER A 336 -31.04 19.62 8.94
C SER A 336 -31.83 20.69 8.20
N MET A 337 -32.09 21.84 8.83
CA MET A 337 -32.77 22.99 8.21
C MET A 337 -31.91 23.76 7.19
N LYS A 338 -30.63 23.41 7.02
CA LYS A 338 -29.76 24.08 6.06
C LYS A 338 -29.84 23.41 4.70
N GLU A 339 -30.49 24.08 3.75
CA GLU A 339 -30.52 23.69 2.33
C GLU A 339 -29.16 23.85 1.62
N SER A 340 -28.17 24.50 2.24
CA SER A 340 -26.94 24.90 1.56
C SER A 340 -25.85 23.81 1.54
N SER A 341 -25.14 23.70 0.41
CA SER A 341 -23.93 22.88 0.18
C SER A 341 -22.72 23.18 1.10
N LYS A 342 -22.82 24.23 1.93
CA LYS A 342 -21.79 24.65 2.88
C LYS A 342 -21.97 23.81 4.16
N GLY A 343 -21.16 22.76 4.29
CA GLY A 343 -21.31 21.65 5.25
C GLY A 343 -21.62 22.01 6.72
N HIS A 344 -22.00 20.97 7.48
CA HIS A 344 -22.50 21.09 8.86
C HIS A 344 -21.54 21.84 9.78
N ARG A 345 -22.09 22.71 10.61
CA ARG A 345 -21.34 23.44 11.65
C ARG A 345 -21.69 22.86 13.00
N HIS A 346 -20.69 22.76 13.87
CA HIS A 346 -20.85 22.22 15.22
C HIS A 346 -20.27 23.22 16.22
N ASP A 347 -20.98 23.41 17.33
CA ASP A 347 -20.51 24.19 18.47
C ASP A 347 -19.26 23.55 19.13
N GLU A 348 -18.43 24.36 19.77
CA GLU A 348 -17.24 23.87 20.48
C GLU A 348 -17.60 22.91 21.63
N THR A 349 -18.75 23.12 22.30
CA THR A 349 -19.22 22.17 23.32
C THR A 349 -19.46 20.78 22.72
N ILE A 350 -20.07 20.74 21.54
CA ILE A 350 -20.39 19.48 20.83
C ILE A 350 -19.11 18.84 20.32
N LYS A 351 -18.18 19.62 19.77
CA LYS A 351 -16.87 19.11 19.35
C LYS A 351 -16.12 18.50 20.53
N LYS A 352 -16.06 19.17 21.69
CA LYS A 352 -15.42 18.65 22.91
C LYS A 352 -16.07 17.34 23.36
N PHE A 353 -17.40 17.31 23.48
CA PHE A 353 -18.14 16.11 23.84
C PHE A 353 -17.89 14.96 22.85
N ALA A 354 -18.01 15.23 21.55
CA ALA A 354 -17.82 14.25 20.50
C ALA A 354 -16.38 13.72 20.44
N THR A 355 -15.38 14.58 20.66
CA THR A 355 -13.98 14.16 20.78
C THR A 355 -13.79 13.25 21.99
N SER A 356 -14.33 13.61 23.16
CA SER A 356 -14.26 12.76 24.35
C SER A 356 -14.95 11.41 24.14
N LEU A 357 -16.16 11.41 23.56
CA LEU A 357 -16.88 10.20 23.22
C LEU A 357 -16.05 9.32 22.27
N PHE A 358 -15.53 9.89 21.19
CA PHE A 358 -14.67 9.19 20.23
C PHE A 358 -13.43 8.56 20.88
N CYS A 359 -12.77 9.26 21.79
CA CYS A 359 -11.62 8.73 22.52
C CYS A 359 -11.98 7.59 23.48
N LEU A 360 -13.18 7.63 24.09
CA LEU A 360 -13.62 6.63 25.07
C LEU A 360 -14.18 5.35 24.43
N VAL A 361 -15.08 5.50 23.45
CA VAL A 361 -15.77 4.35 22.83
C VAL A 361 -15.08 3.84 21.57
N GLY A 362 -14.11 4.60 21.06
CA GLY A 362 -13.41 4.29 19.82
C GLY A 362 -14.20 4.64 18.56
N ARG A 363 -13.56 4.45 17.41
CA ARG A 363 -14.07 4.91 16.11
C ARG A 363 -15.38 4.24 15.70
N ALA A 364 -15.45 2.92 15.77
CA ALA A 364 -16.60 2.16 15.28
C ALA A 364 -17.90 2.52 16.03
N ALA A 365 -17.84 2.55 17.37
CA ALA A 365 -18.97 2.93 18.19
C ALA A 365 -19.34 4.41 18.01
N TYR A 366 -18.36 5.29 17.87
CA TYR A 366 -18.63 6.70 17.58
C TYR A 366 -19.34 6.89 16.23
N GLU A 367 -18.84 6.26 15.16
CA GLU A 367 -19.45 6.35 13.81
C GLU A 367 -20.89 5.80 13.84
N MET A 368 -21.15 4.72 14.58
CA MET A 368 -22.51 4.19 14.79
C MET A 368 -23.43 5.22 15.43
N VAL A 369 -23.02 5.83 16.54
CA VAL A 369 -23.81 6.87 17.24
C VAL A 369 -23.99 8.10 16.35
N GLN A 370 -22.94 8.50 15.62
CA GLN A 370 -22.96 9.66 14.73
C GLN A 370 -23.94 9.48 13.57
N VAL A 371 -24.01 8.29 12.97
CA VAL A 371 -24.97 7.98 11.90
C VAL A 371 -26.40 8.00 12.45
N ASN A 372 -26.64 7.42 13.63
CA ASN A 372 -27.98 7.33 14.23
C ASN A 372 -28.53 8.68 14.73
N ILE A 373 -27.68 9.58 15.21
CA ILE A 373 -28.07 10.93 15.66
C ILE A 373 -28.21 11.91 14.47
N GLY A 374 -27.78 11.50 13.28
CA GLY A 374 -27.74 12.37 12.10
C GLY A 374 -26.77 13.54 12.27
N CYS A 375 -27.06 14.66 11.59
CA CYS A 375 -26.20 15.85 11.52
C CYS A 375 -25.93 16.58 12.88
N GLY A 376 -26.33 15.98 14.01
CA GLY A 376 -26.07 16.45 15.36
C GLY A 376 -24.60 16.33 15.79
N LEU A 377 -23.90 15.25 15.40
CA LEU A 377 -22.50 15.02 15.76
C LEU A 377 -21.51 15.27 14.60
N PRO A 378 -20.28 15.75 14.89
CA PRO A 378 -19.27 15.97 13.87
C PRO A 378 -18.82 14.70 13.17
N ALA A 379 -18.49 14.78 11.89
CA ALA A 379 -17.80 13.70 11.19
C ALA A 379 -16.41 13.44 11.80
N VAL A 380 -15.91 12.22 11.68
CA VAL A 380 -14.58 11.80 12.18
C VAL A 380 -13.45 12.69 11.67
N ALA A 381 -13.50 13.15 10.41
CA ALA A 381 -12.53 14.10 9.86
C ALA A 381 -12.51 15.45 10.60
N THR A 382 -13.66 15.91 11.09
CA THR A 382 -13.75 17.12 11.92
C THR A 382 -13.17 16.87 13.30
N LEU A 383 -13.41 15.69 13.89
CA LEU A 383 -12.80 15.32 15.17
C LEU A 383 -11.27 15.28 15.07
N HIS A 384 -10.70 14.63 14.04
CA HIS A 384 -9.26 14.60 13.84
C HIS A 384 -8.65 16.00 13.70
N ARG A 385 -9.33 16.91 13.00
CA ARG A 385 -8.89 18.32 12.96
C ARG A 385 -8.93 18.97 14.33
N THR A 386 -10.02 18.78 15.09
CA THR A 386 -10.12 19.30 16.46
C THR A 386 -9.03 18.73 17.37
N ILE A 387 -8.69 17.45 17.25
CA ILE A 387 -7.60 16.82 18.00
C ILE A 387 -6.25 17.39 17.56
N ALA A 388 -6.00 17.51 16.25
CA ALA A 388 -4.75 18.03 15.70
C ALA A 388 -4.48 19.49 16.08
N CYS A 389 -5.53 20.30 16.28
CA CYS A 389 -5.41 21.68 16.76
C CYS A 389 -5.10 21.78 18.27
N LYS A 390 -5.18 20.70 19.04
CA LYS A 390 -4.80 20.73 20.46
C LYS A 390 -3.28 20.67 20.59
N LYS A 391 -2.76 21.26 21.68
CA LYS A 391 -1.32 21.24 22.00
C LYS A 391 -0.83 19.79 22.09
N LYS A 392 0.04 19.40 21.16
CA LYS A 392 0.65 18.07 21.14
C LYS A 392 1.66 17.95 22.28
N ILE A 393 1.80 16.74 22.83
CA ILE A 393 2.94 16.39 23.67
C ILE A 393 4.13 16.28 22.73
N LYS A 394 5.20 17.01 23.04
CA LYS A 394 6.46 16.92 22.30
C LYS A 394 7.41 16.00 23.03
N GLU A 395 8.14 15.20 22.26
CA GLU A 395 9.16 14.32 22.80
C GLU A 395 10.27 15.13 23.48
N GLY A 396 10.68 14.71 24.67
CA GLY A 396 11.79 15.29 25.41
C GLY A 396 11.54 16.68 26.00
N GLU A 397 10.35 17.26 25.85
CA GLU A 397 9.99 18.53 26.49
C GLU A 397 9.19 18.29 27.78
N PHE A 398 9.63 18.90 28.88
CA PHE A 398 8.90 18.88 30.15
C PHE A 398 7.72 19.86 30.15
N ARG A 399 6.62 19.46 30.76
CA ARG A 399 5.35 20.23 30.80
C ARG A 399 5.05 20.80 32.18
N PHE A 400 6.03 21.49 32.77
CA PHE A 400 5.94 21.99 34.15
C PHE A 400 4.87 23.08 34.32
N ASP A 401 4.77 24.01 33.37
CA ASP A 401 3.78 25.09 33.42
C ASP A 401 2.35 24.57 33.21
N GLU A 402 2.20 23.57 32.33
CA GLU A 402 0.93 22.90 32.12
C GLU A 402 0.50 22.08 33.34
N LEU A 403 1.42 21.45 34.05
CA LEU A 403 1.10 20.79 35.32
C LEU A 403 0.61 21.81 36.36
N ALA A 404 1.25 22.97 36.46
CA ALA A 404 0.80 24.03 37.37
C ALA A 404 -0.62 24.51 37.04
N ASN A 405 -0.92 24.69 35.75
CA ASN A 405 -2.26 25.04 35.28
C ASN A 405 -3.27 23.91 35.54
N HIS A 406 -2.90 22.66 35.30
CA HIS A 406 -3.72 21.49 35.58
C HIS A 406 -4.12 21.41 37.05
N LEU A 407 -3.17 21.55 37.97
CA LEU A 407 -3.45 21.54 39.41
C LEU A 407 -4.40 22.70 39.80
N LYS A 408 -4.22 23.88 39.20
CA LYS A 408 -5.11 25.04 39.42
C LYS A 408 -6.52 24.80 38.90
N GLU A 409 -6.66 24.27 37.69
CA GLU A 409 -7.95 23.97 37.06
C GLU A 409 -8.76 22.97 37.89
N TRP A 410 -8.09 21.94 38.41
CA TRP A 410 -8.70 20.91 39.26
C TRP A 410 -8.79 21.29 40.73
N LYS A 411 -8.36 22.50 41.12
CA LYS A 411 -8.27 22.96 42.51
C LYS A 411 -7.52 21.94 43.41
N ALA A 412 -6.54 21.27 42.84
CA ALA A 412 -5.74 20.27 43.52
C ALA A 412 -4.65 20.91 44.39
N PRO A 413 -4.23 20.26 45.48
CA PRO A 413 -3.08 20.70 46.25
C PRO A 413 -1.81 20.68 45.39
N LYS A 414 -0.86 21.58 45.66
CA LYS A 414 0.42 21.65 44.93
C LYS A 414 1.44 20.61 45.40
N TYR A 415 0.95 19.41 45.71
CA TYR A 415 1.72 18.26 46.13
C TYR A 415 1.44 17.13 45.15
N VAL A 416 2.49 16.50 44.62
CA VAL A 416 2.39 15.47 43.59
C VAL A 416 3.29 14.28 43.90
N HIS A 417 2.85 13.10 43.50
CA HIS A 417 3.69 11.91 43.34
C HIS A 417 4.20 11.86 41.91
N ILE A 418 5.46 11.48 41.71
CA ILE A 418 6.05 11.31 40.38
C ILE A 418 6.22 9.82 40.11
N HIS A 419 5.64 9.33 39.02
CA HIS A 419 5.76 7.93 38.60
C HIS A 419 6.50 7.86 37.28
N LEU A 420 7.47 6.96 37.18
CA LEU A 420 8.29 6.74 35.98
C LEU A 420 8.15 5.29 35.52
N ASP A 421 7.98 5.10 34.22
CA ASP A 421 7.92 3.77 33.61
C ASP A 421 8.37 3.81 32.15
N ASP A 422 8.88 2.68 31.67
CA ASP A 422 9.30 2.45 30.28
C ASP A 422 8.38 1.42 29.62
N THR A 423 7.61 1.84 28.62
CA THR A 423 6.77 0.91 27.86
C THR A 423 7.40 0.58 26.52
N ARG A 424 7.41 -0.70 26.13
CA ARG A 424 7.96 -1.13 24.84
C ARG A 424 7.11 -0.60 23.69
N ILE A 425 7.76 -0.05 22.66
CA ILE A 425 7.09 0.46 21.46
C ILE A 425 7.60 -0.24 20.19
N ILE A 426 6.90 0.00 19.08
CA ILE A 426 7.35 -0.45 17.76
C ILE A 426 8.45 0.51 17.29
N ASN A 427 9.63 -0.03 17.01
CA ASN A 427 10.76 0.74 16.49
C ASN A 427 10.39 1.29 15.10
N LYS A 428 10.05 2.57 15.05
CA LYS A 428 9.67 3.25 13.81
C LYS A 428 10.24 4.66 13.83
N VAL A 429 10.89 5.03 12.74
CA VAL A 429 11.33 6.40 12.49
C VAL A 429 10.27 7.07 11.62
N GLU A 430 9.80 8.24 12.04
CA GLU A 430 8.81 9.05 11.33
C GLU A 430 9.31 10.49 11.20
N TYR A 431 8.96 11.14 10.09
CA TYR A 431 9.20 12.56 9.91
C TYR A 431 8.00 13.35 10.44
N ASP A 432 8.23 14.28 11.37
CA ASP A 432 7.24 15.25 11.81
C ASP A 432 7.38 16.55 10.98
N PRO A 433 6.46 16.79 10.02
CA PRO A 433 6.50 17.98 9.18
C PRO A 433 6.20 19.27 9.94
N VAL A 434 5.68 19.21 11.17
CA VAL A 434 5.36 20.40 11.97
C VAL A 434 6.63 20.98 12.61
N THR A 435 7.52 20.12 13.09
CA THR A 435 8.77 20.53 13.72
C THR A 435 9.98 20.42 12.80
N ASP A 436 9.79 19.86 11.59
CA ASP A 436 10.85 19.55 10.62
C ASP A 436 11.93 18.64 11.21
N ARG A 437 11.49 17.54 11.86
CA ARG A 437 12.38 16.63 12.60
C ARG A 437 12.05 15.18 12.31
N PHE A 438 13.06 14.33 12.42
CA PHE A 438 12.85 12.88 12.49
C PHE A 438 12.69 12.44 13.95
N VAL A 439 11.56 11.79 14.21
CA VAL A 439 11.18 11.20 15.51
C VAL A 439 11.42 9.69 15.44
N GLY A 440 11.90 9.09 16.54
CA GLY A 440 12.15 7.65 16.61
C GLY A 440 13.63 7.24 16.70
N PHE A 441 14.54 8.22 16.81
CA PHE A 441 15.92 8.01 17.25
C PHE A 441 16.06 8.38 18.72
N CYS A 442 16.93 7.67 19.45
CA CYS A 442 17.20 8.00 20.84
C CYS A 442 17.89 9.36 20.92
N LEU A 443 17.26 10.32 21.61
CA LEU A 443 17.84 11.65 21.82
C LEU A 443 19.05 11.54 22.75
N PRO A 444 20.17 12.22 22.44
CA PRO A 444 21.31 12.25 23.35
C PRO A 444 20.91 12.97 24.64
N LEU A 445 21.45 12.48 25.75
CA LEU A 445 21.16 13.00 27.08
C LEU A 445 22.33 13.86 27.57
N LYS A 446 22.01 15.05 28.08
CA LYS A 446 22.93 15.95 28.79
C LYS A 446 22.33 16.25 30.16
N ASP A 447 23.06 15.91 31.23
CA ASP A 447 22.62 16.07 32.62
C ASP A 447 21.24 15.44 32.88
N GLY A 448 21.03 14.23 32.37
CA GLY A 448 19.76 13.50 32.49
C GLY A 448 18.63 13.96 31.56
N ILE A 449 18.83 15.03 30.77
CA ILE A 449 17.79 15.66 29.93
C ILE A 449 18.07 15.41 28.45
N PRO A 450 17.05 15.12 27.63
CA PRO A 450 17.24 15.00 26.19
C PRO A 450 17.53 16.33 25.51
N CYS A 451 18.46 16.31 24.56
CA CYS A 451 18.73 17.41 23.64
C CYS A 451 17.75 17.34 22.46
N VAL A 452 16.60 18.00 22.57
CA VAL A 452 15.48 17.93 21.61
C VAL A 452 15.79 18.50 20.21
N GLU A 453 16.89 19.23 20.05
CA GLU A 453 17.29 19.90 18.80
C GLU A 453 18.28 19.08 17.95
N GLU A 454 18.67 17.88 18.38
CA GLU A 454 19.74 17.10 17.72
C GLU A 454 19.38 16.64 16.29
N PHE A 455 18.12 16.31 16.01
CA PHE A 455 17.70 15.68 14.74
C PHE A 455 16.93 16.61 13.80
N VAL A 456 17.34 17.87 13.75
CA VAL A 456 16.98 18.78 12.66
C VAL A 456 17.95 18.51 11.51
N LEU A 457 17.49 17.79 10.48
CA LEU A 457 18.32 17.35 9.37
C LEU A 457 17.93 18.12 8.11
N HIS A 458 18.93 18.62 7.37
CA HIS A 458 18.72 19.44 6.17
C HIS A 458 18.99 18.68 4.89
N THR A 459 19.73 17.57 4.97
CA THR A 459 20.16 16.79 3.79
C THR A 459 19.85 15.31 3.93
N PHE A 460 19.78 14.61 2.80
CA PHE A 460 19.56 13.16 2.79
C PHE A 460 20.78 12.41 3.33
N GLU A 461 21.98 12.94 3.10
CA GLU A 461 23.25 12.39 3.57
C GLU A 461 23.35 12.43 5.10
N GLU A 462 22.87 13.50 5.74
CA GLU A 462 22.72 13.59 7.19
C GLU A 462 21.75 12.52 7.71
N LEU A 463 20.62 12.32 7.03
CA LEU A 463 19.66 11.27 7.38
C LEU A 463 20.25 9.87 7.23
N GLU A 464 20.93 9.57 6.12
CA GLU A 464 21.61 8.29 5.90
C GLU A 464 22.66 8.05 6.99
N THR A 465 23.41 9.09 7.37
CA THR A 465 24.38 9.02 8.46
C THR A 465 23.71 8.74 9.79
N VAL A 466 22.65 9.48 10.16
CA VAL A 466 21.92 9.29 11.41
C VAL A 466 21.29 7.90 11.47
N TYR A 467 20.68 7.44 10.39
CA TYR A 467 20.01 6.14 10.32
C TYR A 467 20.99 4.98 10.54
N ASN A 468 22.22 5.11 10.02
CA ASN A 468 23.25 4.07 10.14
C ASN A 468 24.03 4.13 11.47
N THR A 469 24.08 5.29 12.13
CA THR A 469 24.93 5.51 13.32
C THR A 469 24.16 5.61 14.63
N LYS A 470 22.91 6.09 14.61
CA LYS A 470 22.12 6.34 15.83
C LYS A 470 21.18 5.19 16.13
N THR A 471 20.93 4.97 17.41
CA THR A 471 20.04 3.90 17.88
C THR A 471 18.58 4.31 17.75
N THR A 472 17.76 3.42 17.19
CA THR A 472 16.31 3.61 17.13
C THR A 472 15.66 3.35 18.48
N VAL A 473 14.61 4.10 18.78
CA VAL A 473 13.85 3.98 20.01
C VAL A 473 13.18 2.61 20.08
N SER A 474 13.25 1.97 21.25
CA SER A 474 12.59 0.70 21.54
C SER A 474 11.58 0.79 22.69
N TYR A 475 11.67 1.83 23.51
CA TYR A 475 10.82 2.09 24.66
C TYR A 475 10.39 3.56 24.68
N ALA A 476 9.17 3.83 25.13
CA ALA A 476 8.71 5.16 25.51
C ALA A 476 8.80 5.31 27.03
N HIS A 477 9.75 6.11 27.47
CA HIS A 477 9.90 6.55 28.85
C HIS A 477 8.86 7.61 29.17
N CYS A 478 7.99 7.34 30.13
CA CYS A 478 6.91 8.25 30.53
C CYS A 478 7.08 8.63 31.99
N ILE A 479 6.93 9.92 32.28
CA ILE A 479 6.88 10.45 33.64
C ILE A 479 5.50 11.07 33.85
N VAL A 480 4.80 10.57 34.86
CA VAL A 480 3.45 10.98 35.22
C VAL A 480 3.49 11.64 36.59
N ALA A 481 2.90 12.83 36.69
CA ALA A 481 2.65 13.49 37.96
C ALA A 481 1.23 13.17 38.42
N GLN A 482 1.10 12.50 39.55
CA GLN A 482 -0.18 12.20 40.18
C GLN A 482 -0.42 13.18 41.34
N PRO A 483 -1.45 14.03 41.28
CA PRO A 483 -1.82 14.87 42.41
C PRO A 483 -2.14 14.02 43.64
N VAL A 484 -1.83 14.54 44.83
CA VAL A 484 -2.19 13.85 46.10
C VAL A 484 -3.71 13.78 46.31
N SER A 485 -4.47 14.68 45.66
CA SER A 485 -5.94 14.60 45.67
C SER A 485 -6.46 13.54 44.70
N SER A 486 -7.43 12.74 45.16
CA SER A 486 -8.17 11.78 44.35
C SER A 486 -9.06 12.41 43.27
N ASP A 487 -9.39 13.69 43.42
CA ASP A 487 -10.34 14.38 42.52
C ASP A 487 -9.67 14.86 41.24
N ALA A 488 -8.34 14.97 41.24
CA ALA A 488 -7.57 15.47 40.11
C ALA A 488 -6.90 14.31 39.37
N PRO A 489 -7.11 14.16 38.05
CA PRO A 489 -6.51 13.07 37.31
C PRO A 489 -4.99 13.27 37.17
N SER A 490 -4.28 12.16 37.00
CA SER A 490 -2.85 12.16 36.73
C SER A 490 -2.50 12.91 35.44
N PHE A 491 -1.31 13.50 35.41
CA PHE A 491 -0.85 14.37 34.34
C PHE A 491 0.46 13.85 33.75
N VAL A 492 0.50 13.69 32.42
CA VAL A 492 1.73 13.30 31.72
C VAL A 492 2.68 14.50 31.67
N LEU A 493 3.73 14.44 32.50
CA LEU A 493 4.72 15.50 32.67
C LEU A 493 5.77 15.48 31.57
N PHE A 494 6.19 14.29 31.14
CA PHE A 494 7.29 14.10 30.21
C PHE A 494 7.18 12.76 29.48
N VAL A 495 7.56 12.73 28.20
CA VAL A 495 7.65 11.52 27.38
C VAL A 495 8.93 11.59 26.55
N LEU A 496 9.66 10.48 26.47
CA LEU A 496 10.91 10.37 25.72
C LEU A 496 11.05 8.98 25.10
N GLY A 497 11.46 8.90 23.84
CA GLY A 497 11.93 7.67 23.24
C GLY A 497 13.33 7.29 23.74
N THR A 498 13.50 6.04 24.19
CA THR A 498 14.76 5.49 24.67
C THR A 498 14.97 4.04 24.20
N ASP A 499 16.21 3.56 24.30
CA ASP A 499 16.57 2.15 24.18
C ASP A 499 16.73 1.47 25.55
N SER A 500 16.39 2.17 26.64
CA SER A 500 16.51 1.74 28.04
C SER A 500 17.96 1.47 28.48
N LYS A 501 18.99 1.93 27.76
CA LYS A 501 20.41 1.70 28.10
C LYS A 501 21.04 2.81 28.94
N TYR A 502 20.25 3.69 29.53
CA TYR A 502 20.75 4.75 30.41
C TYR A 502 21.14 4.20 31.80
N ASN A 503 22.06 4.89 32.46
CA ASN A 503 22.54 4.50 33.78
C ASN A 503 21.75 5.19 34.92
N HIS A 504 21.95 4.73 36.16
CA HIS A 504 21.35 5.32 37.36
C HIS A 504 21.66 6.83 37.53
N LYS A 505 22.83 7.31 37.10
CA LYS A 505 23.19 8.74 37.21
C LYS A 505 22.24 9.63 36.39
N VAL A 506 21.90 9.20 35.17
CA VAL A 506 20.91 9.88 34.31
C VAL A 506 19.56 9.99 35.03
N VAL A 507 19.15 8.95 35.74
CA VAL A 507 17.88 8.93 36.51
C VAL A 507 17.94 9.94 37.65
N GLU A 508 19.01 9.93 38.46
CA GLU A 508 19.20 10.88 39.56
C GLU A 508 19.22 12.34 39.10
N GLU A 509 19.98 12.64 38.04
CA GLU A 509 20.08 13.98 37.47
C GLU A 509 18.71 14.48 37.00
N ARG A 510 17.93 13.60 36.36
CA ARG A 510 16.57 13.89 35.91
C ARG A 510 15.63 14.17 37.09
N TRP A 511 15.65 13.34 38.14
CA TRP A 511 14.85 13.57 39.35
C TRP A 511 15.18 14.90 40.02
N LYS A 512 16.48 15.19 40.22
CA LYS A 512 16.92 16.46 40.80
C LYS A 512 16.43 17.67 40.00
N LYS A 513 16.46 17.59 38.67
CA LYS A 513 15.94 18.66 37.82
C LYS A 513 14.42 18.78 37.91
N ILE A 514 13.69 17.68 37.90
CA ILE A 514 12.22 17.68 38.04
C ILE A 514 11.83 18.36 39.35
N GLU A 515 12.43 17.96 40.48
CA GLU A 515 12.16 18.57 41.78
C GLU A 515 12.48 20.06 41.80
N THR A 516 13.63 20.45 41.24
CA THR A 516 14.05 21.85 41.17
C THR A 516 13.07 22.70 40.36
N GLU A 517 12.67 22.24 39.18
CA GLU A 517 11.76 22.96 38.29
C GLU A 517 10.32 23.02 38.81
N LEU A 518 9.86 21.98 39.51
CA LEU A 518 8.57 21.98 40.18
C LEU A 518 8.56 22.93 41.38
N ARG A 519 9.64 22.94 42.17
CA ARG A 519 9.77 23.83 43.32
C ARG A 519 9.72 25.31 42.92
N LYS A 520 10.32 25.69 41.78
CA LYS A 520 10.19 27.05 41.21
C LYS A 520 8.74 27.48 40.96
N ARG A 521 7.82 26.53 40.77
CA ARG A 521 6.38 26.75 40.54
C ARG A 521 5.54 26.55 41.80
N ASN A 522 6.19 26.43 42.96
CA ASN A 522 5.58 26.08 44.24
C ASN A 522 4.84 24.72 44.20
N ILE A 523 5.36 23.76 43.42
CA ILE A 523 4.87 22.37 43.41
C ILE A 523 5.90 21.50 44.12
N PHE A 524 5.45 20.68 45.05
CA PHE A 524 6.29 19.81 45.87
C PHE A 524 6.08 18.36 45.49
N VAL A 525 7.19 17.66 45.21
CA VAL A 525 7.19 16.21 45.02
C VAL A 525 7.15 15.55 46.40
N VAL A 526 6.14 14.73 46.67
CA VAL A 526 5.95 14.03 47.96
C VAL A 526 6.64 12.68 47.94
N SER A 527 6.50 11.95 46.83
CA SER A 527 7.23 10.71 46.61
C SER A 527 7.47 10.50 45.12
N SER A 528 8.47 9.67 44.84
CA SER A 528 8.77 9.18 43.50
C SER A 528 8.59 7.66 43.49
N GLY A 529 7.95 7.13 42.45
CA GLY A 529 7.80 5.71 42.20
C GLY A 529 8.39 5.36 40.84
N ALA A 530 9.11 4.25 40.77
CA ALA A 530 9.59 3.67 39.53
C ALA A 530 9.48 2.15 39.60
N ASP A 531 9.56 1.49 38.45
CA ASP A 531 9.64 0.02 38.39
C ASP A 531 10.98 -0.49 38.97
N GLY A 532 11.02 -1.77 39.32
CA GLY A 532 12.19 -2.47 39.88
C GLY A 532 13.32 -2.71 38.88
N ALA A 533 13.46 -1.91 37.83
CA ALA A 533 14.56 -2.07 36.88
C ALA A 533 15.89 -1.61 37.49
N GLY A 534 16.99 -2.27 37.10
CA GLY A 534 18.32 -2.05 37.69
C GLY A 534 18.78 -0.57 37.77
N PRO A 535 18.62 0.26 36.73
CA PRO A 535 18.97 1.67 36.80
C PRO A 535 18.16 2.47 37.82
N PHE A 536 16.87 2.17 38.01
CA PHE A 536 16.01 2.85 38.98
C PHE A 536 16.33 2.39 40.40
N LEU A 537 16.47 1.08 40.62
CA LEU A 537 16.82 0.51 41.93
C LEU A 537 18.17 1.01 42.46
N LYS A 538 19.10 1.33 41.57
CA LYS A 538 20.41 1.87 41.95
C LYS A 538 20.39 3.39 42.17
N ALA A 539 19.40 4.09 41.62
CA ALA A 539 19.20 5.53 41.84
C ALA A 539 18.40 5.83 43.12
N MET A 540 17.59 4.87 43.57
CA MET A 540 16.96 4.84 44.90
C MET A 540 17.98 4.47 45.97
#